data_AF-A0A4Q5PI52-F1
#
_entry.id   AF-A0A4Q5PI52-F1
#
_cell.length_a   1.000
_cell.length_b   1.000
_cell.length_c   1.000
_cell.angle_alpha   90.00
_cell.angle_beta   90.00
_cell.angle_gamma   90.00
#
_symmetry.space_group_name_H-M   'P 1'
#
loop_
_entity.id
_entity.type
_entity.pdbx_description
1 polymer ?
#
loop_
_entity_poly.entity_id
_entity_poly.type
_entity_poly.pdbx_seq_one_letter_code
_entity_poly.pdbx_strand_id
1 'polypeptide(L)' 'MQIDLYRRPEAGHKVSFLAVPAGKQIPEEVINTDWSSVGRAVNLADHAQRWSEYGIESPEAQIAEKGYAITSVAEQPDE' A
#
# COMPACT_ATOMS: atom_id res chain seq x y z
N MET A 1 13.00 3.95 -1.37
CA MET A 1 12.67 3.68 -2.80
C MET A 1 11.43 4.46 -3.27
N GLN A 2 11.16 4.59 -4.58
CA GLN A 2 9.94 5.24 -5.08
C GLN A 2 8.80 4.24 -5.27
N ILE A 3 7.60 4.61 -4.81
CA ILE A 3 6.38 3.80 -4.91
C ILE A 3 5.18 4.62 -5.42
N ASP A 4 4.25 3.94 -6.07
CA ASP A 4 2.93 4.45 -6.38
C ASP A 4 1.96 3.98 -5.30
N LEU A 5 1.22 4.93 -4.73
CA LEU A 5 0.31 4.72 -3.61
C LEU A 5 -1.15 4.84 -4.08
N TYR A 6 -1.92 3.84 -3.72
CA TYR A 6 -3.34 3.75 -3.99
C TYR A 6 -4.11 3.58 -2.69
N ARG A 7 -5.35 4.07 -2.65
CA ARG A 7 -6.29 3.85 -1.55
C ARG A 7 -7.53 3.15 -2.06
N ARG A 8 -8.21 2.42 -1.20
CA ARG A 8 -9.58 1.97 -1.42
C ARG A 8 -10.41 2.16 -0.15
N PRO A 9 -11.68 2.57 -0.29
CA PRO A 9 -12.63 2.49 0.82
C PRO A 9 -13.00 1.02 1.06
N GLU A 10 -12.98 0.59 2.31
CA GLU A 10 -13.46 -0.71 2.78
C GLU A 10 -14.81 -0.55 3.49
N ALA A 11 -15.53 -1.66 3.65
CA ALA A 11 -16.73 -1.68 4.47
C ALA A 11 -16.42 -1.30 5.92
N GLY A 12 -17.29 -0.49 6.52
CA GLY A 12 -17.20 -0.13 7.94
C GLY A 12 -16.25 1.05 8.23
N HIS A 13 -16.21 2.07 7.36
CA HIS A 13 -15.43 3.29 7.57
C HIS A 13 -13.92 3.03 7.67
N LYS A 14 -13.44 1.98 7.01
CA LYS A 14 -12.02 1.65 6.97
C LYS A 14 -11.47 2.00 5.61
N VAL A 15 -10.18 2.27 5.55
CA VAL A 15 -9.48 2.44 4.28
C VAL A 15 -8.31 1.46 4.20
N SER A 16 -8.08 0.91 3.01
CA SER A 16 -6.87 0.15 2.73
C SER A 16 -6.00 0.92 1.77
N PHE A 17 -4.70 0.89 1.99
CA PHE A 17 -3.69 1.49 1.16
C PHE A 17 -2.85 0.41 0.51
N LEU A 18 -2.52 0.61 -0.76
CA LEU A 18 -1.67 -0.26 -1.55
C LEU A 18 -0.47 0.54 -2.06
N ALA A 19 0.72 0.07 -1.75
CA ALA A 19 1.99 0.61 -2.18
C ALA A 19 2.63 -0.35 -3.20
N VAL A 20 2.84 0.12 -4.42
CA VAL A 20 3.47 -0.65 -5.50
C VAL A 20 4.76 0.06 -5.92
N PRO A 21 5.87 -0.65 -6.21
CA PRO A 21 7.07 -0.01 -6.76
C PRO A 21 6.73 0.86 -7.97
N ALA A 22 7.26 2.09 -8.00
CA ALA A 22 6.93 3.04 -9.04
C ALA A 22 7.24 2.47 -10.43
N GLY A 23 6.26 2.53 -11.34
CA GLY A 23 6.39 1.98 -12.69
C GLY A 23 6.24 0.45 -12.78
N LYS A 24 5.92 -0.25 -11.70
CA LYS A 24 5.44 -1.64 -11.75
C LYS A 24 3.92 -1.71 -11.85
N GLN A 25 3.43 -2.77 -12.48
CA GLN A 25 2.01 -3.04 -12.56
C GLN A 25 1.49 -3.57 -11.21
N ILE A 26 0.25 -3.19 -10.88
CA ILE A 26 -0.49 -3.78 -9.76
C ILE A 26 -0.66 -5.29 -10.01
N PRO A 27 -0.34 -6.16 -9.02
CA PRO A 27 -0.51 -7.60 -9.17
C PRO A 27 -1.97 -8.00 -9.42
N GLU A 28 -2.19 -9.05 -10.21
CA GLU A 28 -3.52 -9.51 -10.60
C GLU A 28 -4.40 -9.93 -9.41
N GLU A 29 -3.78 -10.40 -8.33
CA GLU A 29 -4.48 -10.76 -7.07
C GLU A 29 -5.22 -9.56 -6.46
N VAL A 30 -4.70 -8.35 -6.65
CA VAL A 30 -5.25 -7.12 -6.06
C VAL A 30 -5.79 -6.14 -7.10
N ILE A 31 -5.51 -6.33 -8.40
CA ILE A 31 -5.99 -5.47 -9.48
C ILE A 31 -7.51 -5.49 -9.65
N ASN A 32 -8.17 -6.56 -9.20
CA ASN A 32 -9.63 -6.71 -9.23
C ASN A 32 -10.37 -5.76 -8.28
N THR A 33 -9.65 -4.92 -7.55
CA THR A 33 -10.24 -3.93 -6.65
C THR A 33 -10.15 -2.53 -7.24
N ASP A 34 -11.17 -1.70 -7.03
CA ASP A 34 -11.21 -0.28 -7.40
C ASP A 34 -10.25 0.56 -6.53
N TRP A 35 -8.96 0.48 -6.86
CA TRP A 35 -7.91 1.30 -6.28
C TRP A 35 -7.93 2.72 -6.84
N SER A 36 -8.03 3.71 -5.96
CA SER A 36 -7.89 5.13 -6.30
C SER A 36 -6.44 5.58 -6.08
N SER A 37 -5.78 6.08 -7.12
CA SER A 37 -4.42 6.63 -6.97
C SER A 37 -4.43 7.90 -6.13
N VAL A 38 -3.65 7.92 -5.04
CA VAL A 38 -3.55 9.08 -4.13
C VAL A 38 -2.15 9.70 -4.13
N GLY A 39 -1.14 8.95 -4.54
CA GLY A 39 0.22 9.44 -4.65
C GLY A 39 0.96 8.66 -5.72
N ARG A 40 1.76 9.34 -6.54
CA ARG A 40 2.60 8.71 -7.55
C ARG A 40 4.06 9.04 -7.27
N ALA A 41 4.95 8.07 -7.45
CA ALA A 41 6.38 8.22 -7.23
C ALA A 41 6.76 8.78 -5.84
N VAL A 42 5.98 8.40 -4.83
CA VAL A 42 6.16 8.74 -3.41
C VAL A 42 7.47 8.14 -2.92
N ASN A 43 8.28 8.93 -2.22
CA ASN A 43 9.48 8.42 -1.58
C ASN A 43 9.10 7.66 -0.31
N LEU A 44 9.28 6.34 -0.36
CA LEU A 44 9.28 5.50 0.82
C LEU A 44 10.68 5.52 1.42
N ALA A 45 10.76 5.81 2.73
CA ALA A 45 11.99 5.75 3.48
C ALA A 45 12.61 4.34 3.41
N ASP A 46 13.92 4.29 3.27
CA ASP A 46 14.69 3.04 3.23
C ASP A 46 14.71 2.41 4.62
N HIS A 47 14.49 1.10 4.71
CA HIS A 47 14.28 0.35 5.96
C HIS A 47 13.12 0.85 6.84
N ALA A 48 12.03 1.34 6.25
CA ALA A 48 10.83 1.70 6.97
C ALA A 48 10.20 0.45 7.61
N GLN A 49 10.35 0.30 8.94
CA GLN A 49 9.72 -0.80 9.68
C GLN A 49 8.19 -0.72 9.66
N ARG A 50 7.65 0.50 9.58
CA ARG A 50 6.22 0.75 9.57
C ARG A 50 5.90 2.12 8.97
N TRP A 51 4.84 2.16 8.17
CA TRP A 51 4.26 3.37 7.60
C TRP A 51 2.91 3.64 8.25
N SER A 52 2.95 4.23 9.45
CA SER A 52 1.78 4.42 10.30
C SER A 52 0.68 5.26 9.65
N GLU A 53 1.03 6.23 8.80
CA GLU A 53 0.08 7.06 8.05
C GLU A 53 -0.87 6.24 7.17
N TYR A 54 -0.42 5.07 6.70
CA TYR A 54 -1.17 4.20 5.79
C TYR A 54 -1.47 2.82 6.39
N GLY A 55 -1.10 2.59 7.66
CA GLY A 55 -1.24 1.29 8.33
C GLY A 55 -0.47 0.15 7.65
N ILE A 56 0.63 0.45 6.95
CA ILE A 56 1.44 -0.54 6.22
C ILE A 56 2.63 -0.95 7.09
N GLU A 57 2.69 -2.21 7.50
CA GLU A 57 3.82 -2.74 8.25
C GLU A 57 4.89 -3.31 7.32
N SER A 58 6.16 -2.99 7.60
CA SER A 58 7.32 -3.45 6.82
C SER A 58 7.11 -3.39 5.29
N PRO A 59 6.76 -2.21 4.73
CA PRO A 59 6.42 -2.06 3.31
C PRO A 59 7.50 -2.63 2.38
N GLU A 60 8.78 -2.45 2.70
CA GLU A 60 9.88 -3.00 1.90
C GLU A 60 9.93 -4.53 1.91
N ALA A 61 9.68 -5.16 3.06
CA ALA A 61 9.65 -6.61 3.17
C ALA A 61 8.49 -7.18 2.33
N GLN A 62 7.29 -6.61 2.48
CA GLN A 62 6.14 -7.03 1.66
C GLN A 62 6.40 -6.84 0.17
N ILE A 63 7.00 -5.70 -0.22
CA ILE A 63 7.35 -5.42 -1.63
C ILE A 63 8.41 -6.41 -2.13
N ALA A 64 9.40 -6.77 -1.32
CA ALA A 64 10.41 -7.76 -1.69
C ALA A 64 9.83 -9.17 -1.84
N GLU A 65 8.84 -9.54 -1.01
CA GLU A 65 8.22 -10.87 -1.02
C GLU A 65 7.14 -11.01 -2.09
N LYS A 66 6.25 -10.03 -2.23
CA LYS A 66 5.03 -10.09 -3.06
C LYS A 66 5.06 -9.16 -4.26
N GLY A 67 5.95 -8.17 -4.28
CA GLY A 67 5.99 -7.11 -5.28
C GLY A 67 5.12 -5.89 -4.97
N TYR A 68 4.42 -5.88 -3.83
CA TYR A 68 3.61 -4.77 -3.33
C TYR A 68 3.52 -4.83 -1.80
N ALA A 69 3.15 -3.71 -1.17
CA ALA A 69 2.77 -3.66 0.23
C ALA A 69 1.33 -3.17 0.36
N ILE A 70 0.60 -3.69 1.34
CA ILE A 70 -0.79 -3.30 1.60
C ILE A 70 -0.97 -3.08 3.10
N THR A 71 -1.95 -2.25 3.47
CA THR A 71 -2.39 -2.09 4.85
C THR A 71 -2.60 -3.46 5.49
N SER A 72 -2.02 -3.67 6.67
CA SER A 72 -2.20 -4.90 7.43
C SER A 72 -3.69 -5.06 7.76
N VAL A 73 -4.26 -6.26 7.55
CA VAL A 73 -5.65 -6.56 7.93
C VAL A 73 -5.88 -6.35 9.44
N ALA A 74 -4.82 -6.52 10.25
CA ALA A 74 -4.83 -6.25 11.68
C ALA A 74 -4.83 -4.75 12.04
N GLU A 75 -4.46 -3.86 11.12
CA GLU A 75 -4.18 -2.44 11.39
C GLU A 75 -4.82 -1.51 10.36
N GLN A 76 -6.04 -1.84 9.93
CA GLN A 76 -6.81 -0.98 9.04
C GLN A 76 -7.11 0.36 9.74
N PRO A 77 -6.60 1.50 9.23
CA PRO A 77 -6.96 2.79 9.78
C PRO A 77 -8.43 3.12 9.47
N ASP A 78 -9.09 3.78 10.42
CA ASP A 78 -10.40 4.42 10.22
C ASP A 78 -10.27 5.56 9.17
N GLU A 79 -11.33 5.77 8.38
CA GLU A 79 -11.46 6.80 7.33
C GLU A 79 -11.42 8.24 7.86
#